data_AF-A0A6A3AN84-F1
#
_entry.id   AF-A0A6A3AN84-F1
#
_cell.length_a   1.000
_cell.length_b   1.000
_cell.length_c   1.000
_cell.angle_alpha   90.00
_cell.angle_beta   90.00
_cell.angle_gamma   90.00
#
_symmetry.space_group_name_H-M   'P 1'
#
loop_
_entity.id
_entity.type
_entity.pdbx_description
1 polymer ?
#
loop_
_entity_poly.entity_id
_entity_poly.type
_entity_poly.pdbx_seq_one_letter_code
_entity_poly.pdbx_strand_id
1 'polypeptide(L)'
;MFPNVLTQVATGLSVLAGAVLVKSVMDQKPMAGPFPRCPTCNGTGRIACTCSRWSDRDVGCRTCAGSGRMACSSCGGSGSGRPLPVQISVRQPTNRGF
;
A
#
# COMPACT_ATOMS: atom_id res chain seq x y z
N MET A 1 32.66 9.92 -45.47
CA MET A 1 31.64 10.31 -44.46
C MET A 1 30.28 10.03 -45.09
N PHE A 2 29.40 9.09 -44.69
CA PHE A 2 28.66 9.00 -43.43
C PHE A 2 27.97 7.61 -43.21
N PRO A 3 28.67 6.46 -43.11
CA PRO A 3 28.00 5.20 -42.76
C PRO A 3 27.70 5.06 -41.25
N ASN A 4 28.34 5.87 -40.41
CA ASN A 4 28.33 5.69 -38.95
C ASN A 4 27.17 6.39 -38.22
N VAL A 5 26.35 7.18 -38.91
CA VAL A 5 25.25 7.94 -38.28
C VAL A 5 23.98 7.10 -38.20
N LEU A 6 23.72 6.26 -39.20
CA LEU A 6 22.53 5.39 -39.24
C LEU A 6 22.54 4.30 -38.15
N THR A 7 23.71 3.76 -37.82
CA THR A 7 23.85 2.73 -36.77
C THR A 7 23.78 3.30 -35.35
N GLN A 8 24.11 4.58 -35.14
CA GLN A 8 23.95 5.25 -33.84
C GLN A 8 22.47 5.56 -33.53
N VAL A 9 21.68 5.91 -34.54
CA VAL A 9 20.25 6.21 -34.34
C VAL A 9 19.44 4.93 -34.05
N ALA A 10 19.76 3.84 -34.74
CA ALA A 10 19.07 2.55 -34.56
C ALA A 10 19.29 1.94 -33.16
N THR A 11 20.49 2.11 -32.60
CA THR A 11 20.81 1.64 -31.24
C THR A 11 20.24 2.54 -30.15
N GLY A 12 20.16 3.86 -30.36
CA GLY A 12 19.58 4.79 -29.39
C GLY A 12 18.06 4.64 -29.21
N LEU A 13 17.31 4.45 -30.30
CA LEU A 13 15.84 4.34 -30.26
C LEU A 13 15.35 3.04 -29.61
N SER A 14 16.08 1.94 -29.80
CA SER A 14 15.72 0.64 -29.23
C SER A 14 15.89 0.61 -27.70
N VAL A 15 16.90 1.30 -27.15
CA VAL A 15 17.09 1.45 -25.71
C VAL A 15 15.99 2.30 -25.07
N LEU A 16 15.58 3.40 -25.74
CA LEU A 16 14.48 4.26 -25.27
C LEU A 16 13.13 3.53 -25.27
N ALA A 17 12.82 2.77 -26.32
CA ALA A 17 11.62 1.94 -26.36
C ALA A 17 11.60 0.88 -25.25
N GLY A 18 12.73 0.23 -25.00
CA GLY A 18 12.90 -0.71 -23.89
C GLY A 18 12.67 -0.05 -22.52
N ALA A 19 13.22 1.14 -22.29
CA ALA A 19 13.08 1.90 -21.06
C ALA A 19 11.61 2.30 -20.76
N VAL A 20 10.86 2.69 -21.80
CA VAL A 20 9.43 3.05 -21.67
C VAL A 20 8.58 1.81 -21.32
N LEU A 21 8.85 0.66 -21.92
CA LEU A 21 8.14 -0.58 -21.57
C LEU A 21 8.40 -1.01 -20.12
N VAL A 22 9.66 -1.04 -19.66
CA VAL A 22 9.97 -1.46 -18.28
C VAL A 22 9.40 -0.47 -17.26
N LYS A 23 9.41 0.83 -17.55
CA LYS A 23 8.80 1.84 -16.69
C LYS A 23 7.27 1.67 -16.61
N SER A 24 6.63 1.30 -17.72
CA SER A 24 5.18 1.04 -17.75
C SER A 24 4.79 -0.17 -16.89
N VAL A 25 5.62 -1.22 -16.87
CA VAL A 25 5.39 -2.40 -16.02
C VAL A 25 5.64 -2.11 -14.53
N MET A 26 6.67 -1.31 -14.21
CA MET A 26 6.96 -0.88 -12.84
C MET A 26 5.89 0.08 -12.28
N ASP A 27 5.27 0.91 -13.12
CA ASP A 27 4.20 1.81 -12.70
C ASP A 27 2.88 1.05 -12.46
N GLN A 28 2.59 0.03 -13.28
CA GLN A 28 1.41 -0.84 -13.13
C GLN A 28 1.50 -1.79 -11.92
N LYS A 29 2.70 -2.20 -11.54
CA LYS A 29 2.96 -2.93 -10.30
C LYS A 29 3.79 -2.03 -9.40
N PRO A 30 3.17 -1.09 -8.64
CA PRO A 30 3.89 -0.43 -7.57
C PRO A 30 4.47 -1.56 -6.73
N MET A 31 5.80 -1.65 -6.73
CA MET A 31 6.55 -2.65 -5.98
C MET A 31 5.88 -2.73 -4.62
N ALA A 32 5.38 -3.92 -4.26
CA ALA A 32 4.74 -4.14 -2.98
C ALA A 32 5.82 -3.92 -1.90
N GLY A 33 6.04 -2.65 -1.55
CA GLY A 33 6.84 -2.26 -0.42
C GLY A 33 6.23 -2.89 0.83
N PRO A 34 6.98 -2.94 1.93
CA PRO A 34 6.46 -3.46 3.19
C PRO A 34 5.09 -2.84 3.44
N PHE A 35 4.04 -3.68 3.54
CA PHE A 35 2.71 -3.17 3.85
C PHE A 35 2.83 -2.27 5.08
N PRO A 36 2.27 -1.06 5.05
CA PRO A 36 2.40 -0.13 6.16
C PRO A 36 1.94 -0.85 7.43
N ARG A 37 2.68 -0.72 8.52
CA ARG A 37 2.31 -1.37 9.78
C ARG A 37 0.96 -0.80 10.24
N CYS A 38 0.11 -1.64 10.81
CA CYS A 38 -1.13 -1.15 11.37
C CYS A 38 -0.79 -0.17 12.51
N PRO A 39 -1.24 1.10 12.45
CA PRO A 39 -0.87 2.11 13.45
C PRO A 39 -1.39 1.75 14.85
N THR A 40 -2.51 1.03 14.92
CA THR A 40 -3.17 0.65 16.18
C THR A 40 -2.42 -0.43 16.97
N CYS A 41 -1.85 -1.43 16.29
CA CYS A 41 -1.12 -2.53 16.95
C CYS A 41 0.39 -2.54 16.63
N ASN A 42 0.88 -1.51 15.93
CA ASN A 42 2.26 -1.35 15.50
C ASN A 42 2.88 -2.63 14.89
N GLY A 43 2.14 -3.32 14.01
CA GLY A 43 2.64 -4.54 13.38
C GLY A 43 2.40 -5.86 14.11
N THR A 44 2.05 -5.84 15.39
CA THR A 44 1.95 -7.09 16.19
C THR A 44 0.69 -7.90 15.93
N GLY A 45 -0.34 -7.30 15.33
CA GLY A 45 -1.64 -7.93 15.09
C GLY A 45 -2.48 -8.17 16.35
N ARG A 46 -1.96 -7.90 17.55
CA ARG A 46 -2.70 -8.07 18.81
C ARG A 46 -2.66 -6.81 19.65
N ILE A 47 -3.74 -6.57 20.36
CA ILE A 47 -3.89 -5.47 21.31
C ILE A 47 -4.29 -6.01 22.68
N ALA A 48 -4.14 -5.18 23.71
CA ALA A 48 -4.67 -5.48 25.03
C ALA A 48 -6.18 -5.76 24.92
N CYS A 49 -6.65 -6.77 25.65
CA CYS A 49 -8.05 -7.14 25.60
C CYS A 49 -8.94 -6.02 26.14
N THR A 50 -10.03 -5.73 25.45
CA THR A 50 -10.89 -4.59 25.82
C THR A 50 -11.52 -4.77 27.21
N CYS A 51 -11.75 -6.01 27.65
CA CYS A 51 -12.38 -6.24 28.95
C CYS A 51 -11.51 -5.92 30.16
N SER A 52 -10.18 -5.87 30.03
CA SER A 52 -9.33 -5.43 31.14
C SER A 52 -9.51 -3.94 31.48
N ARG A 53 -10.23 -3.20 30.64
CA ARG A 53 -10.63 -1.80 30.91
C ARG A 53 -11.90 -1.70 31.76
N TRP A 54 -12.73 -2.74 31.81
CA TRP A 54 -14.05 -2.72 32.46
C TRP A 54 -14.15 -3.72 33.61
N SER A 55 -13.40 -4.81 33.55
CA SER A 55 -13.18 -5.72 34.66
C SER A 55 -12.05 -5.14 35.51
N ASP A 56 -12.18 -5.16 36.84
CA ASP A 56 -11.19 -4.70 37.82
C ASP A 56 -9.90 -5.54 37.77
N ARG A 57 -9.19 -5.47 36.63
CA ARG A 57 -8.02 -6.28 36.23
C ARG A 57 -8.26 -7.77 36.06
N ASP A 58 -9.49 -8.27 36.14
CA ASP A 58 -9.76 -9.66 35.80
C ASP A 58 -9.56 -9.92 34.31
N VAL A 59 -8.64 -10.84 34.02
CA VAL A 59 -8.35 -11.30 32.67
C VAL A 59 -9.17 -12.55 32.43
N GLY A 60 -10.43 -12.39 32.00
CA GLY A 60 -11.35 -13.54 31.97
C GLY A 60 -12.56 -13.44 31.05
N CYS A 61 -12.67 -12.40 30.22
CA CYS A 61 -13.83 -12.29 29.34
C CYS A 61 -13.76 -13.25 28.15
N ARG A 62 -14.94 -13.64 27.63
CA ARG A 62 -15.09 -14.51 26.47
C ARG A 62 -14.35 -13.99 25.23
N THR A 63 -14.20 -12.67 25.10
CA THR A 63 -13.54 -12.01 23.96
C THR A 63 -12.06 -12.37 23.80
N CYS A 64 -11.34 -12.60 24.89
CA CYS A 64 -9.93 -12.99 24.87
C CYS A 64 -9.65 -14.32 25.57
N ALA A 65 -10.70 -15.05 25.96
CA ALA A 65 -10.61 -16.37 26.60
C ALA A 65 -9.60 -16.41 27.77
N GLY A 66 -9.53 -15.34 28.56
CA GLY A 66 -8.59 -15.22 29.68
C GLY A 66 -7.12 -14.96 29.31
N SER A 67 -6.77 -14.84 28.04
CA SER A 67 -5.38 -14.57 27.61
C SER A 67 -4.94 -13.10 27.75
N GLY A 68 -5.90 -12.19 27.94
CA GLY A 68 -5.64 -10.75 28.07
C GLY A 68 -5.22 -10.06 26.77
N ARG A 69 -5.17 -10.78 25.64
CA ARG A 69 -4.89 -10.21 24.33
C ARG A 69 -5.97 -10.61 23.33
N MET A 70 -6.34 -9.67 22.48
CA MET A 70 -7.28 -9.90 21.38
C MET A 70 -6.67 -9.49 20.06
N ALA A 71 -7.22 -9.99 18.95
CA ALA A 71 -6.85 -9.52 17.62
C ALA A 71 -7.10 -8.02 17.51
N CYS A 72 -6.18 -7.31 16.85
CA CYS A 72 -6.35 -5.88 16.59
C CYS A 72 -7.58 -5.66 15.71
N SER A 73 -8.54 -4.88 16.18
CA SER A 73 -9.78 -4.59 15.43
C SER A 73 -9.52 -3.81 14.15
N SER A 74 -8.49 -2.95 14.13
CA SER A 74 -8.17 -2.11 12.96
C SER A 74 -7.56 -2.90 11.79
N CYS A 75 -6.80 -3.96 12.05
CA CYS A 75 -6.20 -4.80 11.00
C CYS A 75 -6.73 -6.24 10.97
N GLY A 76 -7.71 -6.57 11.82
CA GLY A 76 -8.24 -7.93 11.95
C GLY A 76 -7.23 -8.98 12.39
N GLY A 77 -6.09 -8.56 12.96
CA GLY A 77 -5.01 -9.47 13.35
C GLY A 77 -3.87 -9.63 12.35
N SER A 78 -3.93 -9.01 11.16
CA SER A 78 -2.86 -9.14 10.16
C SER A 78 -1.55 -8.43 10.55
N GLY A 79 -1.62 -7.44 11.44
CA GLY A 79 -0.49 -6.56 11.77
C GLY A 79 -0.17 -5.53 10.67
N SER A 80 -0.70 -5.69 9.47
CA SER A 80 -0.57 -4.76 8.35
C SER A 80 -1.78 -3.82 8.25
N GLY A 81 -1.51 -2.54 8.01
CA GLY A 81 -2.52 -1.59 7.54
C GLY A 81 -2.94 -1.99 6.13
N ARG A 82 -4.25 -2.06 5.89
CA ARG A 82 -4.78 -2.31 4.54
C ARG A 82 -4.83 -0.96 3.80
N PRO A 83 -4.04 -0.75 2.74
CA PRO A 83 -4.28 0.39 1.87
C PRO A 83 -5.66 0.22 1.24
N LEU A 84 -6.56 1.17 1.47
CA LEU A 84 -7.83 1.26 0.77
C LEU A 84 -7.63 2.12 -0.48
N PRO A 85 -7.53 1.55 -1.69
CA PRO A 85 -7.46 2.34 -2.90
C PRO A 85 -8.79 3.09 -3.08
N VAL A 86 -8.73 4.41 -3.10
CA VAL A 86 -9.88 5.26 -3.42
C VAL A 86 -9.66 5.81 -4.83
N GLN A 87 -10.64 5.63 -5.71
CA GLN A 87 -10.64 6.30 -7.01
C GLN A 87 -11.25 7.70 -6.84
N ILE A 88 -10.44 8.73 -7.09
CA ILE A 88 -10.88 10.12 -7.08
C ILE A 88 -11.19 10.52 -8.52
N SER A 89 -12.44 10.89 -8.81
CA SER A 89 -12.84 11.44 -10.11
C SER A 89 -12.86 12.97 -10.03
N VAL A 90 -11.89 13.61 -10.68
CA VAL A 90 -11.84 15.08 -10.78
C VAL A 90 -12.49 15.50 -12.09
N ARG A 91 -13.63 16.20 -12.02
CA ARG A 91 -14.21 16.86 -13.19
C ARG A 91 -13.46 18.16 -13.45
N GLN A 92 -12.89 18.31 -14.63
CA GLN A 92 -12.27 19.57 -15.05
C GLN A 92 -13.35 20.66 -15.16
N PRO A 93 -13.11 21.88 -14.63
CA PRO A 93 -14.02 22.99 -14.83
C PRO A 93 -14.08 23.29 -16.33
N THR A 94 -15.28 23.19 -16.91
CA THR A 94 -15.51 23.59 -18.30
C THR A 94 -15.36 25.11 -18.38
N ASN A 95 -14.20 25.57 -18.83
CA ASN A 95 -13.97 26.98 -19.13
C ASN A 95 -14.68 27.30 -20.46
N ARG A 96 -15.98 27.56 -20.40
CA ARG A 96 -16.72 28.16 -21.52
C ARG A 96 -16.38 29.65 -21.52
N GLY A 97 -15.35 29.98 -22.28
CA GLY A 97 -15.05 31.37 -22.63
C GLY A 97 -16.27 32.00 -23.31
N PHE A 98 -16.61 33.21 -22.86
CA PHE A 98 -17.44 34.16 -23.57
C PHE A 98 -16.59 34.94 -24.57
#